data_AF-A0AAW6UAK9-F1
#
_entry.id   AF-A0AAW6UAK9-F1
#
_cell.length_a   1.000
_cell.length_b   1.000
_cell.length_c   1.000
_cell.angle_alpha   90.00
_cell.angle_beta   90.00
_cell.angle_gamma   90.00
#
_symmetry.space_group_name_H-M   'P 1'
#
loop_
_entity.id
_entity.type
_entity.pdbx_description
1 polymer ?
#
loop_
_entity_poly.entity_id
_entity_poly.type
_entity_poly.pdbx_seq_one_letter_code
_entity_poly.pdbx_strand_id
1 'polypeptide(L)'
;MKSVFLFLLLMLMVLPIVVACQSDVTDPVIDPIDDTDPIDNTDPIDNTDPNDNTDPNDDIDDIPVRTGIAGLSFTSDVTALEGTWNVVKVYVSGSVFDAVSDAITLNITLDLDPYELVDGEAYTHNKVYNLTGIMTFGVDEINTTLSADDVTNYRGTAMWDSFVMGKVVDDGEFYEQPGPAIITFRDVDDYGLFFNLVAGITANIDTTNKHLIIGMNGDGQLLVGYSSVHLERPSVEGDWEYCLIFDKE
;
A
#
# COMPACT_ATOMS: atom_id res chain seq x y z
N MET A 1 -1.17 -45.43 -28.76
CA MET A 1 -0.09 -46.44 -28.88
C MET A 1 1.17 -45.85 -28.26
N LYS A 2 1.70 -46.51 -27.22
CA LYS A 2 3.11 -46.58 -26.76
C LYS A 2 3.85 -45.21 -26.66
N SER A 3 4.34 -44.79 -25.50
CA SER A 3 5.28 -45.57 -24.70
C SER A 3 5.32 -45.10 -23.25
N VAL A 4 5.13 -46.07 -22.37
CA VAL A 4 5.47 -46.08 -20.95
C VAL A 4 6.98 -46.28 -20.85
N PHE A 5 7.66 -45.48 -20.03
CA PHE A 5 9.02 -45.75 -19.52
C PHE A 5 8.96 -45.45 -18.02
N LEU A 6 8.86 -46.48 -17.17
CA LEU A 6 9.99 -47.26 -16.65
C LEU A 6 10.49 -46.62 -15.35
N PHE A 7 9.98 -47.09 -14.21
CA PHE A 7 10.82 -47.43 -13.05
C PHE A 7 10.07 -48.47 -12.22
N LEU A 8 10.55 -49.71 -12.35
CA LEU A 8 10.12 -50.90 -11.65
C LEU A 8 11.25 -51.32 -10.71
N LEU A 9 10.87 -51.89 -9.56
CA LEU A 9 11.68 -52.70 -8.64
C LEU A 9 12.61 -51.88 -7.71
N LEU A 10 12.61 -52.06 -6.39
CA LEU A 10 12.61 -53.29 -5.58
C LEU A 10 12.28 -52.88 -4.12
N MET A 11 11.26 -53.43 -3.45
CA MET A 11 11.39 -54.47 -2.40
C MET A 11 12.55 -54.19 -1.41
N LEU A 12 12.38 -54.12 -0.09
CA LEU A 12 11.88 -55.17 0.81
C LEU A 12 12.04 -54.66 2.27
N MET A 13 11.08 -54.97 3.14
CA MET A 13 11.11 -55.28 4.60
C MET A 13 12.30 -54.76 5.46
N VAL A 14 12.11 -54.28 6.69
CA VAL A 14 12.00 -55.12 7.90
C VAL A 14 11.64 -54.22 9.11
N LEU A 15 10.66 -54.66 9.91
CA LEU A 15 10.47 -54.28 11.32
C LEU A 15 11.01 -55.43 12.19
N PRO A 16 11.56 -55.18 13.39
CA PRO A 16 10.86 -55.69 14.58
C PRO A 16 10.97 -54.84 15.86
N ILE A 17 10.07 -55.20 16.77
CA ILE A 17 9.73 -54.72 18.13
C ILE A 17 10.79 -55.13 19.18
N VAL A 18 11.02 -54.32 20.22
CA VAL A 18 11.43 -54.78 21.57
C VAL A 18 10.71 -53.99 22.68
N VAL A 19 10.09 -54.71 23.61
CA VAL A 19 9.46 -54.28 24.87
C VAL A 19 10.13 -55.03 26.03
N ALA A 20 10.43 -54.36 27.16
CA ALA A 20 10.56 -54.91 28.53
C ALA A 20 10.71 -53.72 29.54
N CYS A 21 9.73 -53.39 30.40
CA CYS A 21 9.54 -53.76 31.84
C CYS A 21 10.80 -53.59 32.75
N GLN A 22 10.85 -52.59 33.66
CA GLN A 22 10.40 -52.57 35.10
C GLN A 22 11.37 -53.34 36.03
N SER A 23 11.84 -52.93 37.23
CA SER A 23 11.59 -51.91 38.27
C SER A 23 12.75 -51.99 39.29
N ASP A 24 12.99 -50.98 40.13
CA ASP A 24 13.46 -51.21 41.52
C ASP A 24 13.12 -50.06 42.49
N VAL A 25 12.91 -50.44 43.76
CA VAL A 25 12.18 -49.82 44.89
C VAL A 25 13.21 -49.16 45.86
N THR A 26 12.98 -48.07 46.63
CA THR A 26 12.33 -47.96 47.96
C THR A 26 12.57 -46.55 48.56
N ASP A 27 11.54 -45.99 49.22
CA ASP A 27 11.58 -44.95 50.29
C ASP A 27 11.14 -45.65 51.62
N PRO A 28 11.22 -45.10 52.88
CA PRO A 28 10.89 -43.70 53.27
C PRO A 28 11.56 -43.10 54.58
N VAL A 29 11.12 -41.88 54.99
CA VAL A 29 10.77 -41.38 56.39
C VAL A 29 11.58 -40.21 57.04
N ILE A 30 10.90 -39.03 57.14
CA ILE A 30 10.73 -37.98 58.22
C ILE A 30 11.67 -36.74 58.43
N ASP A 31 10.99 -35.58 58.44
CA ASP A 31 11.21 -34.12 58.69
C ASP A 31 11.72 -33.68 60.11
N PRO A 32 12.16 -32.40 60.40
CA PRO A 32 11.29 -31.19 60.34
C PRO A 32 11.88 -29.76 60.12
N ILE A 33 11.01 -28.87 59.61
CA ILE A 33 10.74 -27.42 59.84
C ILE A 33 11.85 -26.51 60.42
N ASP A 34 12.10 -25.36 59.78
CA ASP A 34 12.32 -24.07 60.47
C ASP A 34 11.77 -22.89 59.64
N ASP A 35 11.15 -21.94 60.34
CA ASP A 35 10.27 -20.87 59.88
C ASP A 35 10.79 -19.57 60.51
N THR A 36 11.53 -18.74 59.78
CA THR A 36 11.82 -17.33 60.17
C THR A 36 12.18 -16.44 58.97
N ASP A 37 11.24 -15.60 58.55
CA ASP A 37 11.50 -14.27 57.96
C ASP A 37 11.74 -13.25 59.11
N PRO A 38 12.33 -12.03 58.94
CA PRO A 38 12.19 -11.14 57.76
C PRO A 38 13.39 -10.18 57.39
N ILE A 39 13.13 -9.37 56.35
CA ILE A 39 13.67 -8.02 55.98
C ILE A 39 14.78 -7.99 54.90
N ASP A 40 14.47 -7.46 53.70
CA ASP A 40 14.75 -6.03 53.40
C ASP A 40 14.05 -5.54 52.13
N ASN A 41 13.45 -4.35 52.25
CA ASN A 41 12.74 -3.59 51.23
C ASN A 41 13.72 -3.08 50.18
N THR A 42 13.58 -3.55 48.95
CA THR A 42 13.86 -2.71 47.78
C THR A 42 12.69 -2.87 46.81
N ASP A 43 11.93 -1.79 46.66
CA ASP A 43 10.85 -1.65 45.68
C ASP A 43 11.33 -2.07 44.28
N PRO A 44 10.59 -2.92 43.56
CA PRO A 44 10.49 -2.78 42.13
C PRO A 44 9.37 -1.78 41.82
N ILE A 45 9.79 -0.71 41.16
CA ILE A 45 8.99 0.27 40.44
C ILE A 45 7.79 -0.40 39.76
N ASP A 46 6.61 0.07 40.15
CA ASP A 46 5.37 0.24 39.38
C ASP A 46 5.29 -0.53 38.04
N ASN A 47 4.83 -1.78 38.11
CA ASN A 47 4.32 -2.49 36.94
C ASN A 47 2.86 -2.09 36.74
N THR A 48 2.70 -1.07 35.90
CA THR A 48 1.68 -0.94 34.86
C THR A 48 0.26 -1.38 35.22
N ASP A 49 -0.54 -0.36 35.47
CA ASP A 49 -1.99 -0.32 35.27
C ASP A 49 -2.42 -1.11 34.00
N PRO A 50 -3.34 -2.08 34.09
CA PRO A 50 -3.83 -2.81 32.93
C PRO A 50 -4.91 -2.04 32.14
N ASN A 51 -5.14 -0.75 32.43
CA ASN A 51 -6.11 0.10 31.74
C ASN A 51 -5.49 1.10 30.76
N ASP A 52 -4.37 0.75 30.11
CA ASP A 52 -4.00 1.42 28.85
C ASP A 52 -4.94 0.94 27.74
N ASN A 53 -6.19 1.41 27.81
CA ASN A 53 -7.01 1.62 26.64
C ASN A 53 -6.19 2.56 25.75
N THR A 54 -5.42 1.96 24.85
CA THR A 54 -4.85 2.62 23.68
C THR A 54 -6.00 3.33 23.00
N ASP A 55 -6.13 4.62 23.29
CA ASP A 55 -6.98 5.53 22.54
C ASP A 55 -6.50 5.43 21.08
N PRO A 56 -7.36 5.05 20.13
CA PRO A 56 -6.97 5.02 18.72
C PRO A 56 -6.58 6.40 18.18
N ASN A 57 -6.77 7.47 18.96
CA ASN A 57 -6.49 8.84 18.57
C ASN A 57 -5.11 9.38 18.96
N ASP A 58 -4.26 8.62 19.68
CA ASP A 58 -3.01 9.18 20.23
C ASP A 58 -1.85 9.37 19.21
N ASP A 59 -2.09 9.18 17.90
CA ASP A 59 -1.05 9.31 16.86
C ASP A 59 -1.46 10.16 15.63
N ILE A 60 -2.54 10.97 15.69
CA ILE A 60 -3.06 11.72 14.52
C ILE A 60 -2.75 13.23 14.54
N ASP A 61 -2.23 13.79 15.63
CA ASP A 61 -1.98 15.24 15.70
C ASP A 61 -0.75 15.73 14.89
N ASP A 62 0.00 14.84 14.25
CA ASP A 62 1.17 15.16 13.42
C ASP A 62 1.16 14.41 12.06
N ILE A 63 0.05 14.43 11.31
CA ILE A 63 0.09 13.95 9.91
C ILE A 63 0.96 14.94 9.09
N PRO A 64 2.15 14.53 8.61
CA PRO A 64 3.03 15.44 7.88
C PRO A 64 2.43 15.81 6.52
N VAL A 65 2.07 17.07 6.32
CA VAL A 65 1.84 17.60 4.97
C VAL A 65 3.21 17.79 4.33
N ARG A 66 3.49 17.03 3.27
CA ARG A 66 4.68 17.30 2.46
C ARG A 66 4.44 18.61 1.72
N THR A 67 5.34 19.56 1.90
CA THR A 67 5.19 20.91 1.31
C THR A 67 5.72 20.96 -0.12
N GLY A 68 5.20 21.88 -0.91
CA GLY A 68 5.65 22.15 -2.27
C GLY A 68 4.80 21.45 -3.33
N ILE A 69 5.10 21.74 -4.59
CA ILE A 69 4.22 21.39 -5.72
C ILE A 69 4.03 19.87 -5.91
N ALA A 70 5.02 19.06 -5.52
CA ALA A 70 4.94 17.59 -5.54
C ALA A 70 4.72 17.01 -4.13
N GLY A 71 4.33 17.81 -3.14
CA GLY A 71 4.11 17.35 -1.77
C GLY A 71 2.72 16.74 -1.59
N LEU A 72 2.66 15.46 -1.19
CA LEU A 72 1.41 14.76 -0.89
C LEU A 72 0.70 15.34 0.34
N SER A 73 -0.61 15.52 0.21
CA SER A 73 -1.54 15.86 1.27
C SER A 73 -2.28 14.60 1.71
N PHE A 74 -1.89 14.06 2.87
CA PHE A 74 -2.50 12.86 3.44
C PHE A 74 -3.87 13.10 4.08
N THR A 75 -4.25 14.36 4.27
CA THR A 75 -5.56 14.76 4.80
C THR A 75 -6.61 15.00 3.70
N SER A 76 -6.25 14.78 2.44
CA SER A 76 -7.19 14.95 1.33
C SER A 76 -8.19 13.79 1.31
N ASP A 77 -9.47 14.12 1.07
CA ASP A 77 -10.52 13.12 0.86
C ASP A 77 -10.30 12.43 -0.50
N VAL A 78 -10.39 11.10 -0.53
CA VAL A 78 -10.36 10.29 -1.76
C VAL A 78 -11.37 10.77 -2.80
N THR A 79 -12.50 11.33 -2.37
CA THR A 79 -13.51 11.87 -3.27
C THR A 79 -13.00 13.06 -4.09
N ALA A 80 -11.99 13.76 -3.59
CA ALA A 80 -11.35 14.86 -4.31
C ALA A 80 -10.64 14.40 -5.58
N LEU A 81 -10.23 13.13 -5.67
CA LEU A 81 -9.53 12.55 -6.81
C LEU A 81 -10.43 12.37 -8.04
N GLU A 82 -11.76 12.29 -7.86
CA GLU A 82 -12.71 12.13 -8.97
C GLU A 82 -12.70 13.33 -9.90
N GLY A 83 -12.72 13.06 -11.20
CA GLY A 83 -12.88 14.08 -12.24
C GLY A 83 -11.92 13.90 -13.40
N THR A 84 -11.92 14.90 -14.28
CA THR A 84 -11.00 14.99 -15.41
C THR A 84 -9.88 15.96 -15.08
N TRP A 85 -8.66 15.49 -15.31
CA TRP A 85 -7.43 16.15 -14.90
C TRP A 85 -6.51 16.30 -16.10
N ASN A 86 -5.90 17.46 -16.28
CA ASN A 86 -4.97 17.74 -17.36
C ASN A 86 -3.58 17.99 -16.79
N VAL A 87 -2.58 17.31 -17.33
CA VAL A 87 -1.20 17.48 -16.86
C VAL A 87 -0.75 18.91 -17.17
N VAL A 88 -0.21 19.58 -16.17
CA VAL A 88 0.33 20.94 -16.32
C VAL A 88 1.83 20.98 -16.07
N LYS A 89 2.34 20.08 -15.23
CA LYS A 89 3.77 20.03 -14.88
C LYS A 89 4.25 18.60 -14.67
N VAL A 90 5.55 18.42 -14.86
CA VAL A 90 6.25 17.17 -14.58
C VAL A 90 7.40 17.47 -13.63
N TYR A 91 7.40 16.83 -12.46
CA TYR A 91 8.50 16.82 -11.51
C TYR A 91 9.41 15.63 -11.79
N VAL A 92 10.71 15.88 -11.90
CA VAL A 92 11.75 14.85 -12.10
C VAL A 92 13.01 15.27 -11.37
N SER A 93 13.52 14.41 -10.49
CA SER A 93 14.84 14.58 -9.85
C SER A 93 15.07 15.98 -9.26
N GLY A 94 14.13 16.51 -8.48
CA GLY A 94 14.25 17.84 -7.86
C GLY A 94 13.87 19.03 -8.76
N SER A 95 13.57 18.80 -10.04
CA SER A 95 13.27 19.85 -11.01
C SER A 95 11.83 19.75 -11.51
N VAL A 96 11.23 20.90 -11.82
CA VAL A 96 9.86 21.01 -12.34
C VAL A 96 9.92 21.54 -13.76
N PHE A 97 9.19 20.91 -14.66
CA PHE A 97 9.07 21.24 -16.07
C PHE A 97 7.61 21.51 -16.41
N ASP A 98 7.35 22.53 -17.23
CA ASP A 98 6.00 22.75 -17.77
C ASP A 98 5.67 21.66 -18.78
N ALA A 99 4.46 21.12 -18.70
CA ALA A 99 3.97 20.17 -19.68
C ALA A 99 3.56 20.89 -20.97
N VAL A 100 3.66 20.18 -22.08
CA VAL A 100 3.02 20.57 -23.34
C VAL A 100 1.51 20.61 -23.10
N SER A 101 0.83 21.62 -23.66
CA SER A 101 -0.62 21.75 -23.58
C SER A 101 -1.30 20.46 -24.02
N ASP A 102 -2.29 20.02 -23.24
CA ASP A 102 -3.12 18.85 -23.54
C ASP A 102 -2.31 17.54 -23.69
N ALA A 103 -1.09 17.48 -23.13
CA ALA A 103 -0.21 16.33 -23.34
C ALA A 103 -0.79 15.03 -22.78
N ILE A 104 -1.38 15.10 -21.58
CA ILE A 104 -2.00 13.98 -20.88
C ILE A 104 -3.29 14.45 -20.21
N THR A 105 -4.36 13.69 -20.41
CA THR A 105 -5.59 13.80 -19.64
C THR A 105 -5.76 12.52 -18.83
N LEU A 106 -6.16 12.63 -17.57
CA LEU A 106 -6.49 11.53 -16.69
C LEU A 106 -7.93 11.72 -16.20
N ASN A 107 -8.81 10.79 -16.55
CA ASN A 107 -10.16 10.74 -16.03
C ASN A 107 -10.25 9.69 -14.93
N ILE A 108 -10.64 10.11 -13.73
CA ILE A 108 -10.81 9.26 -12.55
C ILE A 108 -12.29 9.17 -12.22
N THR A 109 -12.79 7.96 -12.12
CA THR A 109 -14.15 7.66 -11.64
C THR A 109 -14.08 6.90 -10.33
N LEU A 110 -15.01 7.21 -9.43
CA LEU A 110 -15.20 6.51 -8.16
C LEU A 110 -16.37 5.54 -8.25
N ASP A 111 -16.20 4.37 -7.67
CA ASP A 111 -17.28 3.45 -7.36
C ASP A 111 -17.33 3.21 -5.85
N LEU A 112 -18.52 3.33 -5.26
CA LEU A 112 -18.71 3.11 -3.83
C LEU A 112 -19.19 1.67 -3.64
N ASP A 113 -18.41 0.85 -2.94
CA ASP A 113 -18.86 -0.44 -2.45
C ASP A 113 -19.44 -0.26 -1.03
N PRO A 114 -20.76 -0.38 -0.85
CA PRO A 114 -21.39 -0.19 0.45
C PRO A 114 -21.34 -1.44 1.34
N TYR A 115 -20.77 -2.55 0.87
CA TYR A 115 -20.79 -3.85 1.55
C TYR A 115 -19.39 -4.46 1.71
N GLU A 116 -18.33 -3.67 1.65
CA GLU A 116 -16.99 -4.20 1.88
C GLU A 116 -16.84 -4.64 3.34
N LEU A 117 -16.41 -5.88 3.55
CA LEU A 117 -16.15 -6.43 4.87
C LEU A 117 -14.82 -5.89 5.40
N VAL A 118 -14.88 -5.05 6.42
CA VAL A 118 -13.68 -4.45 7.05
C VAL A 118 -13.20 -5.27 8.24
N ASP A 119 -14.12 -5.96 8.91
CA ASP A 119 -13.80 -6.95 9.93
C ASP A 119 -14.63 -8.22 9.69
N GLY A 120 -13.93 -9.29 9.29
CA GLY A 120 -14.55 -10.59 9.01
C GLY A 120 -15.01 -11.34 10.27
N GLU A 121 -14.44 -11.07 11.44
CA GLU A 121 -14.84 -11.70 12.71
C GLU A 121 -16.06 -11.00 13.31
N ALA A 122 -16.11 -9.66 13.21
CA ALA A 122 -17.24 -8.85 13.68
C ALA A 122 -18.37 -8.69 12.64
N TYR A 123 -18.18 -9.15 11.39
CA TYR A 123 -19.09 -8.93 10.26
C TYR A 123 -19.41 -7.45 10.01
N THR A 124 -18.46 -6.57 10.32
CA THR A 124 -18.62 -5.13 10.14
C THR A 124 -18.38 -4.78 8.67
N HIS A 125 -19.43 -4.29 8.03
CA HIS A 125 -19.37 -3.79 6.66
C HIS A 125 -19.14 -2.28 6.70
N ASN A 126 -18.39 -1.77 5.73
CA ASN A 126 -18.21 -0.34 5.55
C ASN A 126 -18.39 0.06 4.10
N LYS A 127 -18.59 1.36 3.89
CA LYS A 127 -18.59 1.96 2.56
C LYS A 127 -17.15 2.30 2.19
N VAL A 128 -16.66 1.74 1.09
CA VAL A 128 -15.31 1.99 0.57
C VAL A 128 -15.35 2.48 -0.87
N TYR A 129 -14.42 3.36 -1.24
CA TYR A 129 -14.26 3.76 -2.63
C TYR A 129 -13.24 2.88 -3.35
N ASN A 130 -13.58 2.54 -4.59
CA ASN A 130 -12.68 1.97 -5.60
C ASN A 130 -12.50 2.99 -6.71
N LEU A 131 -11.27 3.11 -7.21
CA LEU A 131 -10.91 4.09 -8.24
C LEU A 131 -10.59 3.38 -9.54
N THR A 132 -11.11 3.94 -10.63
CA THR A 132 -10.67 3.61 -11.99
C THR A 132 -10.15 4.87 -12.65
N GLY A 133 -8.93 4.81 -13.19
CA GLY A 133 -8.30 5.86 -13.96
C GLY A 133 -8.20 5.46 -15.43
N ILE A 134 -8.49 6.39 -16.34
CA ILE A 134 -8.21 6.27 -17.77
C ILE A 134 -7.31 7.45 -18.16
N MET A 135 -6.06 7.15 -18.51
CA MET A 135 -5.08 8.13 -18.99
C MET A 135 -5.03 8.11 -20.52
N THR A 136 -5.10 9.28 -21.13
CA THR A 136 -5.02 9.47 -22.58
C THR A 136 -3.95 10.51 -22.91
N PHE A 137 -3.32 10.36 -24.07
CA PHE A 137 -2.31 11.30 -24.55
C PHE A 137 -2.89 12.18 -25.65
N GLY A 138 -2.65 13.49 -25.60
CA GLY A 138 -3.08 14.43 -26.65
C GLY A 138 -2.01 14.72 -27.70
N VAL A 139 -0.77 14.27 -27.50
CA VAL A 139 0.32 14.49 -28.47
C VAL A 139 0.21 13.51 -29.63
N ASP A 140 0.09 14.02 -30.86
CA ASP A 140 -0.06 13.24 -32.10
C ASP A 140 1.02 12.16 -32.30
N GLU A 141 2.28 12.50 -31.97
CA GLU A 141 3.41 11.57 -32.09
C GLU A 141 3.29 10.39 -31.12
N ILE A 142 2.80 10.64 -29.90
CA ILE A 142 2.51 9.59 -28.92
C ILE A 142 1.35 8.73 -29.45
N ASN A 143 0.25 9.36 -29.87
CA ASN A 143 -0.92 8.65 -30.38
C ASN A 143 -0.61 7.79 -31.61
N THR A 144 0.28 8.25 -32.50
CA THR A 144 0.75 7.47 -33.65
C THR A 144 1.49 6.22 -33.20
N THR A 145 2.33 6.34 -32.17
CA THR A 145 3.08 5.21 -31.58
C THR A 145 2.14 4.21 -30.94
N LEU A 146 1.23 4.66 -30.08
CA LEU A 146 0.28 3.80 -29.37
C LEU A 146 -0.71 3.11 -30.33
N SER A 147 -1.21 3.84 -31.33
CA SER A 147 -2.15 3.29 -32.32
C SER A 147 -1.54 2.22 -33.22
N ALA A 148 -0.21 2.21 -33.39
CA ALA A 148 0.46 1.16 -34.16
C ALA A 148 0.32 -0.23 -33.51
N ASP A 149 0.12 -0.25 -32.19
CA ASP A 149 0.01 -1.46 -31.38
C ASP A 149 -1.39 -1.57 -30.72
N ASP A 150 -2.40 -0.92 -31.31
CA ASP A 150 -3.80 -0.92 -30.87
C ASP A 150 -4.02 -0.41 -29.41
N VAL A 151 -3.10 0.40 -28.88
CA VAL A 151 -3.23 1.06 -27.57
C VAL A 151 -3.89 2.43 -27.76
N THR A 152 -4.95 2.68 -26.98
CA THR A 152 -5.75 3.93 -27.10
C THR A 152 -5.79 4.75 -25.82
N ASN A 153 -5.58 4.13 -24.67
CA ASN A 153 -5.52 4.76 -23.36
C ASN A 153 -4.81 3.80 -22.42
N TYR A 154 -4.33 4.31 -21.28
CA TYR A 154 -3.86 3.48 -20.19
C TYR A 154 -4.97 3.38 -19.15
N ARG A 155 -5.40 2.15 -18.87
CA ARG A 155 -6.38 1.89 -17.82
C ARG A 155 -5.67 1.50 -16.53
N GLY A 156 -6.00 2.18 -15.45
CA GLY A 156 -5.52 1.86 -14.10
C GLY A 156 -6.64 1.72 -13.09
N THR A 157 -6.35 1.00 -12.01
CA THR A 157 -7.28 0.79 -10.89
C THR A 157 -6.54 0.88 -9.57
N ALA A 158 -7.17 1.51 -8.58
CA ALA A 158 -6.78 1.45 -7.18
C ALA A 158 -7.96 0.94 -6.36
N MET A 159 -7.69 0.05 -5.42
CA MET A 159 -8.68 -0.58 -4.56
C MET A 159 -8.46 -0.16 -3.11
N TRP A 160 -9.48 -0.33 -2.26
CA TRP A 160 -9.48 0.11 -0.87
C TRP A 160 -8.20 -0.27 -0.08
N ASP A 161 -7.71 -1.50 -0.23
CA ASP A 161 -6.52 -1.99 0.50
C ASP A 161 -5.22 -1.23 0.17
N SER A 162 -5.24 -0.44 -0.89
CA SER A 162 -4.11 0.32 -1.42
C SER A 162 -4.09 1.76 -0.90
N PHE A 163 -5.12 2.18 -0.15
CA PHE A 163 -5.18 3.45 0.55
C PHE A 163 -4.48 3.35 1.90
N VAL A 164 -3.95 4.47 2.38
CA VAL A 164 -3.51 4.56 3.78
C VAL A 164 -4.68 4.23 4.70
N MET A 165 -4.40 3.56 5.82
CA MET A 165 -5.45 3.13 6.76
C MET A 165 -6.37 4.29 7.12
N GLY A 166 -7.66 4.10 6.83
CA GLY A 166 -8.69 5.09 7.10
C GLY A 166 -9.08 5.21 8.56
N LYS A 167 -9.81 6.28 8.87
CA LYS A 167 -10.29 6.58 10.22
C LYS A 167 -11.72 6.10 10.39
N VAL A 168 -12.00 5.34 11.44
CA VAL A 168 -13.38 5.10 11.91
C VAL A 168 -13.92 6.41 12.49
N VAL A 169 -15.01 6.92 11.93
CA VAL A 169 -15.59 8.20 12.38
C VAL A 169 -16.43 8.04 13.66
N ASP A 170 -17.10 6.91 13.85
CA ASP A 170 -17.82 6.54 15.09
C ASP A 170 -18.11 5.02 15.12
N ASP A 171 -18.55 4.48 16.26
CA ASP A 171 -18.91 3.05 16.41
C ASP A 171 -20.05 2.64 15.44
N GLY A 172 -19.71 1.84 14.44
CA GLY A 172 -20.63 1.44 13.36
C GLY A 172 -20.82 2.46 12.23
N GLU A 173 -20.04 3.55 12.21
CA GLU A 173 -20.08 4.59 11.17
C GLU A 173 -18.85 4.55 10.24
N PHE A 174 -18.99 5.25 9.12
CA PHE A 174 -18.12 5.32 7.95
C PHE A 174 -16.61 5.39 8.25
N TYR A 175 -15.76 4.62 7.54
CA TYR A 175 -14.33 4.94 7.47
C TYR A 175 -14.10 6.11 6.51
N GLU A 176 -13.52 7.18 7.04
CA GLU A 176 -12.93 8.23 6.21
C GLU A 176 -11.67 7.68 5.55
N GLN A 177 -11.60 7.71 4.22
CA GLN A 177 -10.48 7.17 3.45
C GLN A 177 -9.47 8.31 3.17
N PRO A 178 -8.32 8.33 3.87
CA PRO A 178 -7.33 9.39 3.74
C PRO A 178 -6.53 9.24 2.44
N GLY A 179 -5.93 10.36 2.06
CA GLY A 179 -5.43 10.68 0.72
C GLY A 179 -4.74 9.56 -0.06
N PRO A 180 -3.41 9.61 -0.24
CA PRO A 180 -2.75 8.93 -1.34
C PRO A 180 -2.94 7.41 -1.34
N ALA A 181 -2.93 6.84 -2.54
CA ALA A 181 -3.05 5.41 -2.80
C ALA A 181 -2.09 4.96 -3.89
N ILE A 182 -2.07 3.64 -4.13
CA ILE A 182 -1.33 3.04 -5.24
C ILE A 182 -2.29 2.71 -6.39
N ILE A 183 -1.95 3.16 -7.59
CA ILE A 183 -2.63 2.81 -8.84
C ILE A 183 -1.65 2.09 -9.77
N THR A 184 -2.12 1.03 -10.42
CA THR A 184 -1.37 0.34 -11.46
C THR A 184 -2.07 0.55 -12.79
N PHE A 185 -1.37 1.11 -13.77
CA PHE A 185 -1.85 1.22 -15.14
C PHE A 185 -1.34 0.05 -15.96
N ARG A 186 -2.22 -0.60 -16.73
CA ARG A 186 -1.86 -1.74 -17.58
C ARG A 186 -0.81 -1.32 -18.59
N ASP A 187 -1.15 -0.50 -19.58
CA ASP A 187 -0.26 -0.31 -20.75
C ASP A 187 0.96 0.60 -20.47
N VAL A 188 1.12 1.10 -19.24
CA VAL A 188 2.38 1.70 -18.78
C VAL A 188 3.46 0.62 -18.59
N ASP A 189 3.12 -0.65 -18.49
CA ASP A 189 4.12 -1.72 -18.40
C ASP A 189 4.87 -1.97 -19.72
N ASP A 190 4.17 -1.83 -20.84
CA ASP A 190 4.71 -1.97 -22.19
C ASP A 190 5.25 -0.64 -22.75
N TYR A 191 4.71 0.50 -22.32
CA TYR A 191 5.09 1.84 -22.79
C TYR A 191 5.40 2.81 -21.65
N GLY A 192 6.26 3.79 -21.92
CA GLY A 192 6.57 4.84 -20.94
C GLY A 192 5.52 5.95 -20.88
N LEU A 193 5.82 6.96 -20.05
CA LEU A 193 5.04 8.20 -19.94
C LEU A 193 5.51 9.29 -20.93
N PHE A 194 6.38 8.95 -21.89
CA PHE A 194 6.84 9.82 -22.98
C PHE A 194 7.33 11.21 -22.54
N PHE A 195 8.08 11.30 -21.43
CA PHE A 195 8.48 12.59 -20.83
C PHE A 195 9.25 13.53 -21.77
N ASN A 196 9.92 13.00 -22.79
CA ASN A 196 10.53 13.80 -23.84
C ASN A 196 9.49 14.58 -24.67
N LEU A 197 8.34 13.96 -24.96
CA LEU A 197 7.24 14.57 -25.72
C LEU A 197 6.28 15.35 -24.81
N VAL A 198 6.11 14.92 -23.56
CA VAL A 198 5.20 15.56 -22.60
C VAL A 198 5.80 16.83 -21.99
N ALA A 199 7.11 16.87 -21.72
CA ALA A 199 7.72 18.00 -21.01
C ALA A 199 9.15 18.34 -21.49
N GLY A 200 9.60 17.79 -22.63
CA GLY A 200 10.94 18.06 -23.16
C GLY A 200 12.08 17.45 -22.34
N ILE A 201 11.76 16.49 -21.46
CA ILE A 201 12.74 15.88 -20.55
C ILE A 201 13.54 14.81 -21.31
N THR A 202 14.85 15.00 -21.42
CA THR A 202 15.75 14.05 -22.10
C THR A 202 16.44 13.08 -21.15
N ALA A 203 16.12 13.14 -19.85
CA ALA A 203 16.65 12.20 -18.87
C ALA A 203 16.12 10.78 -19.16
N ASN A 204 17.01 9.79 -19.06
CA ASN A 204 16.62 8.39 -19.21
C ASN A 204 15.99 7.90 -17.91
N ILE A 205 14.67 8.00 -17.82
CA ILE A 205 13.88 7.61 -16.65
C ILE A 205 13.04 6.41 -17.03
N ASP A 206 13.19 5.35 -16.26
CA ASP A 206 12.36 4.17 -16.41
C ASP A 206 10.97 4.46 -15.85
N THR A 207 10.03 4.68 -16.77
CA THR A 207 8.62 4.92 -16.45
C THR A 207 7.77 3.68 -16.65
N THR A 208 8.35 2.56 -17.09
CA THR A 208 7.58 1.37 -17.40
C THR A 208 7.45 0.45 -16.20
N ASN A 209 6.33 -0.26 -16.14
CA ASN A 209 6.04 -1.31 -15.15
C ASN A 209 6.25 -0.82 -13.70
N LYS A 210 5.66 0.34 -13.38
CA LYS A 210 5.70 0.96 -12.05
C LYS A 210 4.31 0.95 -11.41
N HIS A 211 4.31 0.74 -10.09
CA HIS A 211 3.17 1.07 -9.25
C HIS A 211 3.23 2.57 -8.95
N LEU A 212 2.23 3.31 -9.43
CA LEU A 212 2.21 4.76 -9.28
C LEU A 212 1.46 5.13 -8.01
N ILE A 213 2.00 6.09 -7.27
CA ILE A 213 1.29 6.73 -6.18
C ILE A 213 0.37 7.78 -6.80
N ILE A 214 -0.89 7.79 -6.40
CA ILE A 214 -1.90 8.78 -6.75
C ILE A 214 -2.35 9.51 -5.48
N GLY A 215 -2.42 10.83 -5.51
CA GLY A 215 -2.88 11.63 -4.37
C GLY A 215 -3.04 13.09 -4.73
N MET A 216 -3.38 13.92 -3.74
CA MET A 216 -3.50 15.37 -3.93
C MET A 216 -2.30 16.09 -3.30
N ASN A 217 -1.93 17.26 -3.83
CA ASN A 217 -1.07 18.20 -3.11
C ASN A 217 -1.89 19.22 -2.30
N GLY A 218 -1.20 20.05 -1.52
CA GLY A 218 -1.83 21.09 -0.70
C GLY A 218 -2.51 22.21 -1.50
N ASP A 219 -2.25 22.30 -2.81
CA ASP A 219 -2.83 23.31 -3.71
C ASP A 219 -4.08 22.79 -4.45
N GLY A 220 -4.51 21.55 -4.16
CA GLY A 220 -5.67 20.93 -4.82
C GLY A 220 -5.37 20.39 -6.21
N GLN A 221 -4.11 20.12 -6.53
CA GLN A 221 -3.68 19.45 -7.76
C GLN A 221 -3.54 17.95 -7.53
N LEU A 222 -3.82 17.18 -8.58
CA LEU A 222 -3.61 15.75 -8.56
C LEU A 222 -2.13 15.43 -8.85
N LEU A 223 -1.58 14.52 -8.08
CA LEU A 223 -0.24 13.96 -8.21
C LEU A 223 -0.36 12.50 -8.63
N VAL A 224 0.35 12.12 -9.70
CA VAL A 224 0.50 10.73 -10.11
C VAL A 224 1.97 10.47 -10.45
N GLY A 225 2.66 9.63 -9.69
CA GLY A 225 4.09 9.49 -9.85
C GLY A 225 4.66 8.20 -9.28
N TYR A 226 5.97 8.06 -9.36
CA TYR A 226 6.69 6.92 -8.80
C TYR A 226 7.80 7.38 -7.86
N SER A 227 7.99 6.59 -6.81
CA SER A 227 9.14 6.65 -5.92
C SER A 227 9.55 5.24 -5.55
N SER A 228 10.86 5.01 -5.40
CA SER A 228 11.41 3.75 -4.89
C SER A 228 11.17 3.56 -3.38
N VAL A 229 10.66 4.57 -2.70
CA VAL A 229 10.19 4.48 -1.32
C VAL A 229 8.69 4.71 -1.25
N HIS A 230 8.07 4.21 -0.19
CA HIS A 230 6.63 4.26 0.03
C HIS A 230 6.15 5.67 0.45
N LEU A 231 6.21 6.67 -0.44
CA LEU A 231 5.80 8.05 -0.13
C LEU A 231 4.31 8.17 0.19
N GLU A 232 3.49 7.19 -0.20
CA GLU A 232 2.10 7.07 0.20
C GLU A 232 1.94 6.86 1.71
N ARG A 233 3.02 6.58 2.46
CA ARG A 233 3.00 6.46 3.92
C ARG A 233 3.44 7.77 4.57
N PRO A 234 2.67 8.35 5.51
CA PRO A 234 2.98 9.65 6.09
C PRO A 234 4.37 9.73 6.75
N SER A 235 4.78 8.69 7.48
CA SER A 235 6.04 8.66 8.24
C SER A 235 7.29 8.36 7.41
N VAL A 236 7.14 8.06 6.12
CA VAL A 236 8.28 7.75 5.24
C VAL A 236 8.85 9.05 4.70
N GLU A 237 10.15 9.26 4.84
CA GLU A 237 10.87 10.35 4.15
C GLU A 237 11.40 9.88 2.79
N GLY A 238 11.35 10.75 1.79
CA GLY A 238 11.91 10.50 0.47
C GLY A 238 11.36 11.44 -0.59
N ASP A 239 11.86 11.28 -1.80
CA ASP A 239 11.50 12.11 -2.95
C ASP A 239 10.95 11.25 -4.10
N TRP A 240 10.23 11.90 -4.99
CA TRP A 240 9.77 11.30 -6.23
C TRP A 240 10.95 11.06 -7.16
N GLU A 241 10.95 9.90 -7.82
CA GLU A 241 11.78 9.74 -9.01
C GLU A 241 11.19 10.57 -10.15
N TYR A 242 9.85 10.51 -10.27
CA TYR A 242 9.06 11.40 -11.10
C TYR A 242 7.64 11.55 -10.57
N CYS A 243 6.99 12.68 -10.89
CA CYS A 243 5.60 12.93 -10.57
C CYS A 243 4.95 13.82 -11.65
N LEU A 244 3.84 13.35 -12.21
CA LEU A 244 2.95 14.13 -13.05
C LEU A 244 2.03 14.95 -12.15
N ILE A 245 1.88 16.24 -12.45
CA ILE A 245 1.09 17.19 -11.67
C ILE A 245 -0.01 17.72 -12.58
N PHE A 246 -1.26 17.54 -12.16
CA PHE A 246 -2.44 17.86 -12.97
C PHE A 246 -3.32 18.93 -12.32
N ASP A 247 -3.87 19.78 -13.15
CA ASP A 247 -4.98 20.67 -12.79
C ASP A 247 -6.30 20.02 -13.17
N LYS A 248 -7.34 20.31 -12.40
CA LYS A 248 -8.70 19.87 -12.70
C LYS A 248 -9.27 20.67 -13.87
N GLU A 249 -9.98 20.01 -14.78
CA GLU A 249 -10.75 20.67 -15.85
C GLU A 249 -11.95 21.47 -15.32
#